data_AF-A0A0F7U7K1-F1
#
_entry.id   AF-A0A0F7U7K1-F1
#
_cell.length_a   1.000
_cell.length_b   1.000
_cell.length_c   1.000
_cell.angle_alpha   90.00
_cell.angle_beta   90.00
_cell.angle_gamma   90.00
#
_symmetry.space_group_name_H-M   'P 1'
#
loop_
_entity.id
_entity.type
_entity.pdbx_description
1 polymer ?
#
loop_
_entity_poly.entity_id
_entity_poly.type
_entity_poly.pdbx_seq_one_letter_code
_entity_poly.pdbx_strand_id
1 'polypeptide(L)'
;MRQKRKIERLLPPTTDEYSFQARASLMKEQEFREWADRERRIKELHDRRLGLFRLAIRERREAFRNKEEDVVERMRMRLSQKEAVQAIKTDAKRIKTLRRMWQQRVAMESLMNPQRWKAISDSSKRASDMFAPRSMKGYIPGDPYASLQITPSALKKHTPRTLALLCPVSALEETATRLRQEAVREQAERDRGNTQGLEAASAMLQLTGSQSRTVTDASVSLKKFHIRNIRERPETPRVEEVLPEDEAVQVAAVLLQRVLRGQTCQQRMFAGKQMRLDLINFLRAAEQLKDVPVEDQQVQAIGETTEEAAEVLMASIQGQAISETLDELAKELRKVEEERRIAAMVNLAERDRRMREAQESGTRQAEELLRAREDETFKRVMTLHHQTVDSYVEDILTASVEQAAKQQAVIEAKLRVEQLSAVVDELEERYSNPTTITRELVTSFLLPHVQRQQLHRQLLREQEKYGIAARYAIGESFQPLKPKFGPLFQ
;
A
#
# COMPACT_ATOMS: atom_id res chain seq x y z
N MET A 1 -57.99 8.13 -3.87
CA MET A 1 -59.27 7.37 -3.80
C MET A 1 -60.50 8.25 -3.88
N ARG A 2 -60.69 9.29 -3.04
CA ARG A 2 -61.87 10.18 -3.12
C ARG A 2 -61.99 10.95 -4.44
N GLN A 3 -60.88 11.45 -4.99
CA GLN A 3 -60.86 12.14 -6.29
C GLN A 3 -61.17 11.19 -7.45
N LYS A 4 -60.58 9.99 -7.47
CA LYS A 4 -60.89 8.94 -8.48
C LYS A 4 -62.39 8.64 -8.55
N ARG A 5 -63.01 8.40 -7.39
CA ARG A 5 -64.47 8.16 -7.29
C ARG A 5 -65.33 9.35 -7.73
N LYS A 6 -64.83 10.58 -7.59
CA LYS A 6 -65.52 11.78 -8.11
C LYS A 6 -65.40 11.84 -9.63
N ILE A 7 -64.23 11.54 -10.19
CA ILE A 7 -63.99 11.53 -11.64
C ILE A 7 -64.79 10.42 -12.32
N GLU A 8 -64.81 9.21 -11.75
CA GLU A 8 -65.63 8.08 -12.25
C GLU A 8 -67.12 8.40 -12.33
N ARG A 9 -67.63 9.25 -11.42
CA ARG A 9 -69.02 9.74 -11.44
C ARG A 9 -69.27 10.83 -12.48
N LEU A 10 -68.23 11.53 -12.93
CA LEU A 10 -68.31 12.61 -13.92
C LEU A 10 -68.07 12.11 -15.36
N LEU A 11 -67.76 10.82 -15.55
CA LEU A 11 -67.54 10.24 -16.87
C LEU A 11 -68.86 10.15 -17.67
N PRO A 12 -68.82 10.39 -18.99
CA PRO A 12 -70.00 10.29 -19.83
C PRO A 12 -70.57 8.84 -19.87
N PRO A 13 -71.88 8.69 -20.10
CA PRO A 13 -72.54 7.39 -20.20
C PRO A 13 -72.12 6.64 -21.47
N THR A 14 -72.28 5.31 -21.50
CA THR A 14 -71.84 4.42 -22.59
C THR A 14 -72.94 4.16 -23.64
N THR A 15 -73.88 5.08 -23.79
CA THR A 15 -75.05 4.91 -24.66
C THR A 15 -74.72 5.07 -26.15
N ASP A 16 -73.78 5.95 -26.50
CA ASP A 16 -73.40 6.26 -27.88
C ASP A 16 -71.92 5.97 -28.16
N GLU A 17 -71.55 5.66 -29.41
CA GLU A 17 -70.16 5.36 -29.79
C GLU A 17 -69.21 6.54 -29.51
N TYR A 18 -69.67 7.78 -29.73
CA TYR A 18 -68.90 8.99 -29.48
C TYR A 18 -68.66 9.20 -27.97
N SER A 19 -69.67 8.96 -27.13
CA SER A 19 -69.55 9.11 -25.67
C SER A 19 -68.66 8.02 -25.06
N PHE A 20 -68.67 6.81 -25.64
CA PHE A 20 -67.74 5.74 -25.28
C PHE A 20 -66.29 6.09 -25.60
N GLN A 21 -66.01 6.61 -26.80
CA GLN A 21 -64.66 7.03 -27.18
C GLN A 21 -64.14 8.17 -26.30
N ALA A 22 -64.99 9.17 -25.99
CA ALA A 22 -64.66 10.25 -25.07
C ALA A 22 -64.40 9.77 -23.64
N ARG A 23 -65.14 8.78 -23.16
CA ARG A 23 -64.88 8.15 -21.86
C ARG A 23 -63.53 7.42 -21.84
N ALA A 24 -63.23 6.68 -22.89
CA ALA A 24 -61.98 5.93 -23.00
C ALA A 24 -60.75 6.85 -23.07
N SER A 25 -60.84 7.99 -23.78
CA SER A 25 -59.76 8.98 -23.80
C SER A 25 -59.54 9.62 -22.42
N LEU A 26 -60.61 10.04 -21.74
CA LEU A 26 -60.52 10.62 -20.40
C LEU A 26 -59.95 9.66 -19.36
N MET A 27 -60.31 8.37 -19.44
CA MET A 27 -59.74 7.33 -18.56
C MET A 27 -58.24 7.14 -18.82
N LYS A 28 -57.83 7.06 -20.09
CA LYS A 28 -56.40 6.97 -20.45
C LYS A 28 -55.61 8.19 -19.95
N GLU A 29 -56.14 9.40 -20.16
CA GLU A 29 -55.50 10.62 -19.64
C GLU A 29 -55.38 10.62 -18.11
N GLN A 30 -56.42 10.16 -17.41
CA GLN A 30 -56.36 10.03 -15.95
C GLN A 30 -55.30 9.02 -15.53
N GLU A 31 -55.22 7.86 -16.18
CA GLU A 31 -54.17 6.88 -15.93
C GLU A 31 -52.80 7.53 -16.12
N PHE A 32 -52.54 8.19 -17.26
CA PHE A 32 -51.27 8.88 -17.50
C PHE A 32 -50.91 9.88 -16.40
N ARG A 33 -51.88 10.65 -15.88
CA ARG A 33 -51.65 11.56 -14.75
C ARG A 33 -51.29 10.82 -13.47
N GLU A 34 -51.95 9.71 -13.18
CA GLU A 34 -51.65 8.89 -12.01
C GLU A 34 -50.28 8.19 -12.12
N TRP A 35 -49.92 7.73 -13.32
CA TRP A 35 -48.59 7.21 -13.62
C TRP A 35 -47.53 8.30 -13.43
N ALA A 36 -47.76 9.51 -13.94
CA ALA A 36 -46.86 10.64 -13.75
C ALA A 36 -46.71 11.02 -12.26
N ASP A 37 -47.79 10.99 -11.47
CA ASP A 37 -47.75 11.22 -10.02
C ASP A 37 -46.93 10.16 -9.29
N ARG A 38 -47.10 8.89 -9.65
CA ARG A 38 -46.31 7.79 -9.09
C ARG A 38 -44.83 7.96 -9.45
N GLU A 39 -44.54 8.29 -10.71
CA GLU A 39 -43.18 8.46 -11.17
C GLU A 39 -42.49 9.66 -10.49
N ARG A 40 -43.22 10.76 -10.27
CA ARG A 40 -42.74 11.89 -9.45
C ARG A 40 -42.40 11.47 -8.02
N ARG A 41 -43.26 10.71 -7.35
CA ARG A 41 -42.97 10.20 -5.99
C ARG A 41 -41.77 9.26 -5.97
N ILE A 42 -41.65 8.42 -6.98
CA ILE A 42 -40.48 7.54 -7.14
C ILE A 42 -39.22 8.39 -7.28
N LYS A 43 -39.23 9.41 -8.14
CA LYS A 43 -38.10 10.34 -8.30
C LYS A 43 -37.76 11.04 -6.98
N GLU A 44 -38.75 11.57 -6.26
CA GLU A 44 -38.53 12.19 -4.94
C GLU A 44 -37.88 11.24 -3.92
N LEU A 45 -38.30 9.96 -3.88
CA LEU A 45 -37.69 8.95 -3.01
C LEU A 45 -36.24 8.64 -3.44
N HIS A 46 -35.99 8.54 -4.75
CA HIS A 46 -34.64 8.34 -5.28
C HIS A 46 -33.74 9.54 -4.96
N ASP A 47 -34.23 10.77 -5.11
CA ASP A 47 -33.50 11.99 -4.81
C ASP A 47 -33.16 12.10 -3.31
N ARG A 48 -34.11 11.74 -2.44
CA ARG A 48 -33.84 11.64 -0.99
C ARG A 48 -32.75 10.62 -0.69
N ARG A 49 -32.80 9.43 -1.32
CA ARG A 49 -31.79 8.38 -1.15
C ARG A 49 -30.42 8.84 -1.68
N LEU A 50 -30.39 9.52 -2.84
CA LEU A 50 -29.18 10.12 -3.40
C LEU A 50 -28.62 11.21 -2.49
N GLY A 51 -29.47 12.02 -1.86
CA GLY A 51 -29.09 12.99 -0.83
C GLY A 51 -28.33 12.34 0.32
N LEU A 52 -28.87 11.25 0.88
CA LEU A 52 -28.20 10.48 1.93
C LEU A 52 -26.87 9.89 1.47
N PHE A 53 -26.79 9.35 0.25
CA PHE A 53 -25.54 8.84 -0.30
C PHE A 53 -24.49 9.95 -0.49
N ARG A 54 -24.89 11.13 -0.96
CA ARG A 54 -23.98 12.28 -1.09
C ARG A 54 -23.44 12.71 0.28
N LEU A 55 -24.28 12.73 1.32
CA LEU A 55 -23.85 13.02 2.69
C LEU A 55 -22.85 11.98 3.19
N ALA A 56 -23.16 10.68 3.06
CA ALA A 56 -22.25 9.61 3.47
C ALA A 56 -20.89 9.67 2.74
N ILE A 57 -20.88 10.01 1.45
CA ILE A 57 -19.64 10.19 0.67
C ILE A 57 -18.86 11.41 1.19
N ARG A 58 -19.54 12.52 1.52
CA ARG A 58 -18.89 13.72 2.08
C ARG A 58 -18.25 13.43 3.43
N GLU A 59 -18.99 12.83 4.36
CA GLU A 59 -18.49 12.43 5.68
C GLU A 59 -17.28 11.49 5.57
N ARG A 60 -17.36 10.50 4.67
CA ARG A 60 -16.23 9.59 4.40
C ARG A 60 -15.00 10.36 3.90
N ARG A 61 -15.18 11.32 2.98
CA ARG A 61 -14.09 12.16 2.45
C ARG A 61 -13.51 13.10 3.51
N GLU A 62 -14.33 13.66 4.37
CA GLU A 62 -13.87 14.48 5.51
C GLU A 62 -13.05 13.65 6.49
N ALA A 63 -13.52 12.45 6.84
CA ALA A 63 -12.76 11.53 7.70
C ALA A 63 -11.41 11.12 7.07
N PHE A 64 -11.33 10.96 5.74
CA PHE A 64 -10.05 10.73 5.07
C PHE A 64 -9.15 11.97 5.09
N ARG A 65 -9.69 13.15 4.80
CA ARG A 65 -8.93 14.42 4.85
C ARG A 65 -8.35 14.67 6.24
N ASN A 66 -9.13 14.49 7.29
CA ASN A 66 -8.64 14.65 8.67
C ASN A 66 -7.49 13.67 8.98
N LYS A 67 -7.58 12.41 8.51
CA LYS A 67 -6.48 11.44 8.68
C LYS A 67 -5.23 11.84 7.91
N GLU A 68 -5.37 12.39 6.71
CA GLU A 68 -4.26 12.91 5.92
C GLU A 68 -3.61 14.12 6.61
N GLU A 69 -4.43 15.05 7.12
CA GLU A 69 -3.99 16.20 7.92
C GLU A 69 -3.22 15.75 9.16
N ASP A 70 -3.74 14.78 9.94
CA ASP A 70 -3.06 14.21 11.11
C ASP A 70 -1.68 13.60 10.76
N VAL A 71 -1.56 12.96 9.59
CA VAL A 71 -0.29 12.40 9.11
C VAL A 71 0.68 13.51 8.75
N VAL A 72 0.21 14.53 8.03
CA VAL A 72 1.00 15.70 7.65
C VAL A 72 1.47 16.46 8.88
N GLU A 73 0.60 16.68 9.87
CA GLU A 73 0.95 17.32 11.13
C GLU A 73 2.00 16.53 11.91
N ARG A 74 1.83 15.21 12.05
CA ARG A 74 2.85 14.35 12.68
C ARG A 74 4.19 14.43 11.96
N MET A 75 4.18 14.49 10.63
CA MET A 75 5.41 14.67 9.84
C MET A 75 6.03 16.05 10.05
N ARG A 76 5.23 17.12 10.05
CA ARG A 76 5.68 18.49 10.35
C ARG A 76 6.31 18.58 11.74
N MET A 77 5.67 18.01 12.75
CA MET A 77 6.19 18.00 14.12
C MET A 77 7.54 17.25 14.21
N ARG A 78 7.67 16.11 13.54
CA ARG A 78 8.94 15.36 13.48
C ARG A 78 10.05 16.15 12.79
N LEU A 79 9.74 16.86 11.69
CA LEU A 79 10.72 17.69 10.99
C LEU A 79 11.13 18.89 11.85
N SER A 80 10.17 19.60 12.45
CA SER A 80 10.43 20.71 13.37
C SER A 80 11.32 20.29 14.55
N GLN A 81 11.08 19.12 15.13
CA GLN A 81 11.93 18.57 16.20
C GLN A 81 13.37 18.31 15.71
N LYS A 82 13.54 17.74 14.52
CA LYS A 82 14.86 17.52 13.93
C LYS A 82 15.57 18.85 13.68
N GLU A 83 14.86 19.84 13.13
CA GLU A 83 15.38 21.20 12.90
C GLU A 83 15.82 21.85 14.21
N ALA A 84 15.00 21.79 15.27
CA ALA A 84 15.35 22.33 16.58
C ALA A 84 16.62 21.68 17.16
N VAL A 85 16.74 20.35 17.05
CA VAL A 85 17.96 19.64 17.49
C VAL A 85 19.18 20.06 16.68
N GLN A 86 19.03 20.25 15.36
CA GLN A 86 20.13 20.74 14.52
C GLN A 86 20.51 22.18 14.87
N ALA A 87 19.53 23.06 15.12
CA ALA A 87 19.75 24.44 15.53
C ALA A 87 20.58 24.51 16.84
N ILE A 88 20.23 23.68 17.83
CA ILE A 88 20.99 23.58 19.08
C ILE A 88 22.44 23.12 18.81
N LYS A 89 22.65 22.14 17.91
CA LYS A 89 24.00 21.68 17.55
C LYS A 89 24.80 22.75 16.83
N THR A 90 24.18 23.51 15.91
CA THR A 90 24.84 24.62 15.23
C THR A 90 25.19 25.74 16.20
N ASP A 91 24.32 26.04 17.17
CA ASP A 91 24.60 27.02 18.21
C ASP A 91 25.74 26.59 19.13
N ALA A 92 25.77 25.33 19.55
CA ALA A 92 26.87 24.81 20.34
C ALA A 92 28.22 24.90 19.60
N LYS A 93 28.23 24.59 18.29
CA LYS A 93 29.41 24.76 17.43
C LYS A 93 29.81 26.23 17.34
N ARG A 94 28.86 27.14 17.10
CA ARG A 94 29.06 28.59 17.04
C ARG A 94 29.63 29.15 18.34
N ILE A 95 29.11 28.76 19.50
CA ILE A 95 29.63 29.19 20.80
C ILE A 95 31.06 28.66 21.01
N LYS A 96 31.33 27.41 20.62
CA LYS A 96 32.68 26.82 20.72
C LYS A 96 33.69 27.53 19.82
N THR A 97 33.32 27.88 18.60
CA THR A 97 34.19 28.64 17.70
C THR A 97 34.41 30.06 18.21
N LEU A 98 33.36 30.76 18.66
CA LEU A 98 33.48 32.08 19.29
C LEU A 98 34.40 32.05 20.51
N ARG A 99 34.27 31.03 21.38
CA ARG A 99 35.15 30.85 22.55
C ARG A 99 36.61 30.63 22.13
N ARG A 100 36.85 29.81 21.10
CA ARG A 100 38.21 29.57 20.57
C ARG A 100 38.81 30.83 19.95
N MET A 101 38.05 31.56 19.14
CA MET A 101 38.50 32.83 18.55
C MET A 101 38.80 33.86 19.63
N TRP A 102 37.97 33.95 20.67
CA TRP A 102 38.23 34.81 21.82
C TRP A 102 39.50 34.39 22.56
N GLN A 103 39.70 33.10 22.84
CA GLN A 103 40.93 32.58 23.45
C GLN A 103 42.16 32.87 22.60
N GLN A 104 42.08 32.73 21.28
CA GLN A 104 43.17 33.07 20.36
C GLN A 104 43.48 34.58 20.36
N ARG A 105 42.45 35.43 20.36
CA ARG A 105 42.62 36.89 20.51
C ARG A 105 43.29 37.22 21.83
N VAL A 106 42.81 36.68 22.94
CA VAL A 106 43.39 36.89 24.28
C VAL A 106 44.82 36.39 24.33
N ALA A 107 45.13 35.24 23.73
CA ALA A 107 46.50 34.72 23.64
C ALA A 107 47.41 35.68 22.85
N MET A 108 46.96 36.16 21.68
CA MET A 108 47.70 37.15 20.89
C MET A 108 47.92 38.46 21.68
N GLU A 109 46.88 39.00 22.29
CA GLU A 109 46.97 40.22 23.11
C GLU A 109 47.87 40.01 24.34
N SER A 110 47.91 38.80 24.92
CA SER A 110 48.82 38.44 26.03
C SER A 110 50.29 38.43 25.64
N LEU A 111 50.58 38.08 24.38
CA LEU A 111 51.93 38.18 23.83
C LEU A 111 52.31 39.65 23.56
N MET A 112 51.36 40.46 23.07
CA MET A 112 51.59 41.89 22.78
C MET A 112 51.72 42.74 24.05
N ASN A 113 50.86 42.52 25.06
CA ASN A 113 50.79 43.31 26.28
C ASN A 113 50.82 42.41 27.54
N PRO A 114 51.97 41.80 27.87
CA PRO A 114 52.06 40.81 28.94
C PRO A 114 51.84 41.39 30.34
N GLN A 115 52.23 42.65 30.59
CA GLN A 115 52.04 43.28 31.91
C GLN A 115 50.57 43.55 32.21
N ARG A 116 49.81 44.03 31.21
CA ARG A 116 48.36 44.27 31.34
C ARG A 116 47.61 42.96 31.60
N TRP A 117 47.93 41.90 30.87
CA TRP A 117 47.26 40.61 31.07
C TRP A 117 47.66 39.88 32.35
N LYS A 118 48.88 40.10 32.88
CA LYS A 118 49.24 39.70 34.25
C LYS A 118 48.34 40.40 35.26
N ALA A 119 48.21 41.72 35.20
CA ALA A 119 47.34 42.48 36.09
C ALA A 119 45.85 42.05 36.01
N ILE A 120 45.35 41.75 34.80
CA ILE A 120 43.96 41.27 34.62
C ILE A 120 43.78 39.80 35.05
N SER A 121 44.75 38.92 34.79
CA SER A 121 44.74 37.55 35.31
C SER A 121 44.76 37.55 36.84
N ASP A 122 45.57 38.43 37.42
CA ASP A 122 45.69 38.57 38.87
C ASP A 122 44.45 39.24 39.49
N SER A 123 43.70 40.06 38.76
CA SER A 123 42.45 40.64 39.25
C SER A 123 41.18 39.84 38.94
N SER A 124 41.22 38.86 38.04
CA SER A 124 40.05 38.04 37.69
C SER A 124 40.02 36.70 38.43
N LYS A 125 41.18 36.09 38.69
CA LYS A 125 41.28 34.84 39.45
C LYS A 125 41.26 35.15 40.94
N ARG A 126 40.26 34.68 41.67
CA ARG A 126 40.24 34.81 43.14
C ARG A 126 41.42 34.07 43.81
N ALA A 127 41.99 33.09 43.11
CA ALA A 127 43.17 32.33 43.53
C ALA A 127 44.51 33.02 43.20
N SER A 128 44.51 34.25 42.68
CA SER A 128 45.73 35.02 42.42
C SER A 128 46.38 35.55 43.70
N ASP A 129 47.65 35.95 43.60
CA ASP A 129 48.38 36.62 44.67
C ASP A 129 47.73 37.93 45.14
N MET A 130 46.96 38.61 44.29
CA MET A 130 46.30 39.87 44.63
C MET A 130 45.14 39.68 45.62
N PHE A 131 44.42 38.56 45.55
CA PHE A 131 43.22 38.32 46.37
C PHE A 131 43.40 37.31 47.50
N ALA A 132 44.30 36.34 47.33
CA ALA A 132 44.55 35.31 48.33
C ALA A 132 46.04 34.90 48.40
N PRO A 133 46.96 35.85 48.68
CA PRO A 133 48.39 35.53 48.80
C PRO A 133 48.69 34.58 49.98
N ARG A 134 47.75 34.50 50.93
CA ARG A 134 47.90 33.85 52.24
C ARG A 134 48.01 32.31 52.23
N SER A 135 47.66 31.60 51.15
CA SER A 135 47.58 30.12 51.19
C SER A 135 48.66 29.35 50.41
N MET A 136 49.33 29.94 49.42
CA MET A 136 50.19 29.18 48.48
C MET A 136 51.71 29.46 48.61
N LYS A 137 52.12 30.68 49.02
CA LYS A 137 53.55 31.05 49.09
C LYS A 137 54.22 30.78 50.44
N GLY A 138 53.48 30.34 51.45
CA GLY A 138 53.99 30.10 52.82
C GLY A 138 54.56 31.34 53.53
N TYR A 139 54.66 32.47 52.84
CA TYR A 139 55.08 33.76 53.35
C TYR A 139 53.86 34.47 53.90
N ILE A 140 53.87 34.75 55.21
CA ILE A 140 53.06 35.81 55.79
C ILE A 140 53.91 37.07 55.61
N PRO A 141 53.62 37.99 54.67
CA PRO A 141 54.09 39.35 54.86
C PRO A 141 53.51 39.75 56.21
N GLY A 142 54.36 40.05 57.20
CA GLY A 142 53.89 40.69 58.42
C GLY A 142 53.00 41.86 58.00
N ASP A 143 51.90 42.10 58.72
CA ASP A 143 50.95 43.16 58.35
C ASP A 143 51.77 44.37 57.91
N PRO A 144 51.67 44.83 56.64
CA PRO A 144 52.39 46.04 56.22
C PRO A 144 51.93 47.26 57.06
N TYR A 145 50.81 47.10 57.77
CA TYR A 145 50.28 48.00 58.77
C TYR A 145 50.78 47.75 60.20
N ALA A 146 51.46 46.63 60.51
CA ALA A 146 52.08 46.40 61.81
C ALA A 146 53.35 47.24 62.02
N SER A 147 54.09 47.56 60.96
CA SER A 147 55.13 48.61 61.01
C SER A 147 54.54 50.03 61.02
N LEU A 148 53.28 50.18 60.60
CA LEU A 148 52.51 51.42 60.74
C LEU A 148 51.80 51.47 62.10
N GLN A 149 52.45 50.97 63.16
CA GLN A 149 52.13 51.43 64.50
C GLN A 149 52.49 52.91 64.56
N ILE A 150 51.50 53.76 64.26
CA ILE A 150 51.56 55.18 64.55
C ILE A 150 51.66 55.28 66.07
N THR A 151 52.88 55.27 66.59
CA THR A 151 53.08 55.49 68.01
C THR A 151 52.55 56.90 68.32
N PRO A 152 51.60 57.06 69.26
CA PRO A 152 51.05 58.38 69.59
C PRO A 152 52.12 59.34 70.14
N SER A 153 53.33 58.85 70.39
CA SER A 153 54.54 59.60 70.70
C SER A 153 54.88 60.67 69.64
N ALA A 154 54.65 60.38 68.35
CA ALA A 154 54.88 61.33 67.26
C ALA A 154 53.79 62.41 67.17
N LEU A 155 52.57 62.12 67.64
CA LEU A 155 51.46 63.06 67.72
C LEU A 155 51.48 63.91 69.00
N LYS A 156 52.07 63.41 70.10
CA LYS A 156 52.18 64.15 71.38
C LYS A 156 53.19 65.31 71.35
N LYS A 157 54.18 65.27 70.46
CA LYS A 157 55.21 66.34 70.34
C LYS A 157 54.76 67.55 69.50
N HIS A 158 53.62 67.45 68.82
CA HIS A 158 53.13 68.50 67.92
C HIS A 158 51.72 68.91 68.33
N THR A 159 51.56 70.13 68.82
CA THR A 159 50.23 70.77 68.92
C THR A 159 49.70 71.00 67.50
N PRO A 160 48.35 70.99 67.28
CA PRO A 160 47.76 71.11 65.94
C PRO A 160 48.20 72.36 65.16
N ARG A 161 48.75 73.36 65.84
CA ARG A 161 49.31 74.58 65.26
C ARG A 161 50.65 74.38 64.54
N THR A 162 51.44 73.37 64.90
CA THR A 162 52.73 73.08 64.25
C THR A 162 52.60 72.22 63.00
N LEU A 163 51.58 71.34 62.91
CA LEU A 163 51.29 70.56 61.70
C LEU A 163 50.72 71.42 60.56
N ALA A 164 50.02 72.51 60.88
CA ALA A 164 49.54 73.49 59.90
C ALA A 164 50.67 74.35 59.27
N LEU A 165 51.85 74.39 59.90
CA LEU A 165 53.02 75.14 59.40
C LEU A 165 53.95 74.30 58.52
N LEU A 166 53.87 72.96 58.60
CA LEU A 166 54.71 72.04 57.83
C LEU A 166 54.10 71.63 56.48
N CYS A 167 52.79 71.82 56.29
CA CYS A 167 52.12 71.65 55.00
C CYS A 167 51.46 72.98 54.59
N PRO A 168 52.10 73.82 53.77
CA PRO A 168 51.42 74.99 53.22
C PRO A 168 50.28 74.51 52.31
N VAL A 169 49.08 75.05 52.53
CA VAL A 169 47.86 74.76 51.76
C VAL A 169 48.08 74.99 50.25
N SER A 170 49.03 75.86 49.87
CA SER A 170 49.39 76.10 48.47
C SER A 170 49.91 74.86 47.73
N ALA A 171 50.64 73.96 48.39
CA ALA A 171 51.15 72.74 47.76
C ALA A 171 50.03 71.72 47.48
N LEU A 172 48.95 71.74 48.29
CA LEU A 172 47.76 70.91 48.08
C LEU A 172 46.85 71.49 46.98
N GLU A 173 46.78 72.81 46.85
CA GLU A 173 46.01 73.47 45.78
C GLU A 173 46.65 73.32 44.40
N GLU A 174 47.99 73.41 44.30
CA GLU A 174 48.72 73.19 43.05
C GLU A 174 48.65 71.73 42.57
N THR A 175 48.66 70.77 43.49
CA THR A 175 48.51 69.35 43.15
C THR A 175 47.07 68.99 42.82
N ALA A 176 46.09 69.53 43.55
CA ALA A 176 44.67 69.34 43.25
C ALA A 176 44.27 69.96 41.89
N THR A 177 44.85 71.10 41.53
CA THR A 177 44.60 71.73 40.21
C THR A 177 45.23 70.93 39.07
N ARG A 178 46.44 70.40 39.23
CA ARG A 178 47.06 69.48 38.24
C ARG A 178 46.24 68.20 38.03
N LEU A 179 45.82 67.53 39.11
CA LEU A 179 45.02 66.31 39.02
C LEU A 179 43.64 66.56 38.40
N ARG A 180 43.01 67.72 38.67
CA ARG A 180 41.76 68.13 37.99
C ARG A 180 41.97 68.37 36.49
N GLN A 181 43.08 68.99 36.10
CA GLN A 181 43.39 69.21 34.67
C GLN A 181 43.68 67.91 33.93
N GLU A 182 44.39 66.97 34.56
CA GLU A 182 44.62 65.63 34.02
C GLU A 182 43.31 64.84 33.88
N ALA A 183 42.45 64.86 34.90
CA ALA A 183 41.12 64.24 34.84
C ALA A 183 40.23 64.83 33.74
N VAL A 184 40.26 66.15 33.54
CA VAL A 184 39.51 66.82 32.46
C VAL A 184 40.06 66.47 31.08
N ARG A 185 41.39 66.33 30.92
CA ARG A 185 42.00 65.86 29.66
C ARG A 185 41.65 64.41 29.35
N GLU A 186 41.71 63.56 30.37
CA GLU A 186 41.32 62.15 30.28
C GLU A 186 39.81 61.96 29.99
N GLN A 187 38.96 62.85 30.49
CA GLN A 187 37.53 62.88 30.15
C GLN A 187 37.32 63.39 28.72
N ALA A 188 37.99 64.46 28.31
CA ALA A 188 37.89 65.00 26.95
C ALA A 188 38.39 64.02 25.85
N GLU A 189 39.36 63.15 26.14
CA GLU A 189 39.77 62.08 25.23
C GLU A 189 38.76 60.92 25.17
N ARG A 190 38.07 60.61 26.26
CA ARG A 190 36.97 59.62 26.28
C ARG A 190 35.72 60.13 25.56
N ASP A 191 35.44 61.43 25.66
CA ASP A 191 34.23 62.05 25.10
C ASP A 191 34.31 62.27 23.58
N ARG A 192 35.52 62.39 23.00
CA ARG A 192 35.70 62.47 21.53
C ARG A 192 35.32 61.19 20.78
N GLY A 193 35.23 60.05 21.47
CA GLY A 193 35.04 58.75 20.83
C GLY A 193 33.62 58.18 20.83
N ASN A 194 32.68 58.66 21.67
CA ASN A 194 31.53 57.83 22.06
C ASN A 194 30.23 58.57 22.42
N THR A 195 29.91 59.73 21.84
CA THR A 195 28.59 60.35 22.07
C THR A 195 27.45 59.55 21.42
N GLN A 196 27.68 58.95 20.25
CA GLN A 196 26.66 58.16 19.53
C GLN A 196 26.40 56.77 20.15
N GLY A 197 27.41 56.16 20.79
CA GLY A 197 27.30 54.83 21.41
C GLY A 197 26.54 54.82 22.74
N LEU A 198 26.65 55.91 23.52
CA LEU A 198 25.95 56.06 24.80
C LEU A 198 24.44 56.30 24.62
N GLU A 199 24.05 57.04 23.59
CA GLU A 199 22.64 57.23 23.23
C GLU A 199 22.01 55.90 22.78
N ALA A 200 22.71 55.12 21.95
CA ALA A 200 22.27 53.79 21.52
C ALA A 200 22.18 52.77 22.68
N ALA A 201 23.12 52.82 23.62
CA ALA A 201 23.13 51.94 24.80
C ALA A 201 22.04 52.29 25.82
N SER A 202 21.73 53.58 25.99
CA SER A 202 20.64 54.00 26.88
C SER A 202 19.25 53.65 26.32
N ALA A 203 19.07 53.72 24.99
CA ALA A 203 17.86 53.24 24.31
C ALA A 203 17.66 51.72 24.46
N MET A 204 18.73 50.94 24.45
CA MET A 204 18.69 49.47 24.63
C MET A 204 18.42 49.04 26.09
N LEU A 205 18.91 49.82 27.07
CA LEU A 205 18.69 49.54 28.51
C LEU A 205 17.27 49.87 28.97
N GLN A 206 16.62 50.87 28.38
CA GLN A 206 15.21 51.17 28.67
C GLN A 206 14.25 50.08 28.17
N LEU A 207 14.65 49.32 27.14
CA LEU A 207 13.84 48.24 26.55
C LEU A 207 13.98 46.89 27.25
N THR A 208 14.98 46.71 28.13
CA THR A 208 15.33 45.40 28.72
C THR A 208 15.23 45.34 30.25
N GLY A 209 14.69 46.39 30.88
CA GLY A 209 14.41 46.47 32.31
C GLY A 209 13.18 45.68 32.75
N SER A 210 13.15 44.36 32.55
CA SER A 210 12.30 43.45 33.34
C SER A 210 12.70 41.99 33.13
N GLN A 211 12.95 41.32 34.27
CA GLN A 211 13.07 39.86 34.49
C GLN A 211 14.48 39.25 34.54
N SER A 212 14.98 39.00 35.76
CA SER A 212 15.24 37.64 36.31
C SER A 212 15.67 37.79 37.79
N ARG A 213 14.89 37.31 38.76
CA ARG A 213 14.78 35.96 39.37
C ARG A 213 16.04 35.47 40.09
N THR A 214 15.91 35.39 41.42
CA THR A 214 16.79 34.78 42.42
C THR A 214 16.58 33.26 42.48
N VAL A 215 17.65 32.47 42.68
CA VAL A 215 17.58 31.13 43.32
C VAL A 215 18.88 30.87 44.10
N THR A 216 18.70 30.18 45.21
CA THR A 216 19.49 30.03 46.45
C THR A 216 20.61 28.98 46.43
N ASP A 217 21.62 29.22 47.28
CA ASP A 217 22.72 28.31 47.62
C ASP A 217 22.30 27.14 48.54
N ALA A 218 22.92 25.96 48.33
CA ALA A 218 22.89 24.83 49.25
C ALA A 218 24.33 24.36 49.56
N SER A 219 24.60 24.24 50.86
CA SER A 219 25.88 23.94 51.53
C SER A 219 26.29 22.46 51.50
N VAL A 220 27.60 22.16 51.46
CA VAL A 220 28.16 20.86 51.91
C VAL A 220 29.48 21.00 52.71
N SER A 221 29.37 20.62 53.99
CA SER A 221 30.27 20.12 55.04
C SER A 221 31.82 20.10 54.91
N LEU A 222 32.45 20.59 55.97
CA LEU A 222 33.90 20.58 56.30
C LEU A 222 34.35 19.24 56.93
N LYS A 223 35.48 18.67 56.47
CA LYS A 223 36.28 17.71 57.25
C LYS A 223 37.55 18.39 57.76
N LYS A 224 37.71 18.41 59.09
CA LYS A 224 38.87 18.92 59.83
C LYS A 224 40.06 17.95 59.69
N PHE A 225 41.24 18.46 59.32
CA PHE A 225 42.50 17.71 59.41
C PHE A 225 43.24 18.04 60.70
N HIS A 226 43.74 16.99 61.35
CA HIS A 226 44.64 17.03 62.50
C HIS A 226 45.97 17.72 62.16
N ILE A 227 46.46 18.54 63.09
CA ILE A 227 47.77 19.19 63.08
C ILE A 227 48.85 18.11 63.21
N ARG A 228 49.92 18.18 62.39
CA ARG A 228 51.17 17.46 62.65
C ARG A 228 52.34 18.44 62.64
N ASN A 229 53.24 18.20 63.59
CA ASN A 229 54.39 18.99 64.00
C ASN A 229 55.44 19.19 62.90
N ILE A 230 56.16 20.31 63.00
CA ILE A 230 57.32 20.70 62.18
C ILE A 230 58.41 19.63 62.31
N ARG A 231 58.94 19.14 61.17
CA ARG A 231 60.03 18.15 61.12
C ARG A 231 61.39 18.86 60.98
N GLU A 232 62.32 18.56 61.88
CA GLU A 232 63.72 18.95 61.77
C GLU A 232 64.44 18.18 60.65
N ARG A 233 65.52 18.78 60.13
CA ARG A 233 66.29 18.28 58.99
C ARG A 233 67.00 16.97 59.40
N PRO A 234 66.89 15.88 58.63
CA PRO A 234 67.55 14.63 58.98
C PRO A 234 69.08 14.76 58.86
N GLU A 235 69.79 14.00 59.70
CA GLU A 235 71.25 13.86 59.65
C GLU A 235 71.70 13.29 58.28
N THR A 236 72.93 13.63 57.88
CA THR A 236 73.51 13.17 56.61
C THR A 236 73.47 11.64 56.52
N PRO A 237 72.88 11.06 55.45
CA PRO A 237 72.70 9.63 55.36
C PRO A 237 74.06 8.93 55.34
N ARG A 238 74.31 8.07 56.33
CA ARG A 238 75.39 7.09 56.29
C ARG A 238 74.91 5.93 55.42
N VAL A 239 75.75 5.50 54.48
CA VAL A 239 75.46 4.35 53.61
C VAL A 239 75.53 3.10 54.48
N GLU A 240 74.44 2.33 54.55
CA GLU A 240 74.41 1.03 55.23
C GLU A 240 75.38 0.07 54.52
N GLU A 241 76.15 -0.72 55.28
CA GLU A 241 77.01 -1.76 54.69
C GLU A 241 76.12 -2.86 54.12
N VAL A 242 76.15 -2.98 52.80
CA VAL A 242 75.28 -3.88 52.03
C VAL A 242 75.97 -5.25 51.90
N LEU A 243 75.21 -6.33 52.01
CA LEU A 243 75.70 -7.69 51.79
C LEU A 243 76.19 -7.86 50.32
N PRO A 244 77.24 -8.65 50.05
CA PRO A 244 77.88 -8.71 48.71
C PRO A 244 76.94 -9.16 47.57
N GLU A 245 75.84 -9.85 47.86
CA GLU A 245 74.82 -10.22 46.88
C GLU A 245 73.96 -9.02 46.44
N ASP A 246 73.64 -8.12 47.38
CA ASP A 246 72.86 -6.91 47.12
C ASP A 246 73.69 -5.82 46.41
N GLU A 247 75.01 -5.82 46.59
CA GLU A 247 75.92 -4.95 45.84
C GLU A 247 75.87 -5.24 44.33
N ALA A 248 75.80 -6.52 43.93
CA ALA A 248 75.70 -6.90 42.53
C ALA A 248 74.39 -6.40 41.90
N VAL A 249 73.28 -6.44 42.64
CA VAL A 249 71.98 -5.91 42.21
C VAL A 249 72.02 -4.38 42.09
N GLN A 250 72.67 -3.69 43.02
CA GLN A 250 72.83 -2.23 42.97
C GLN A 250 73.72 -1.79 41.80
N VAL A 251 74.83 -2.50 41.54
CA VAL A 251 75.69 -2.24 40.39
C VAL A 251 74.92 -2.46 39.08
N ALA A 252 74.14 -3.54 38.97
CA ALA A 252 73.28 -3.79 37.82
C ALA A 252 72.22 -2.68 37.64
N ALA A 253 71.61 -2.21 38.73
CA ALA A 253 70.65 -1.10 38.71
C ALA A 253 71.31 0.23 38.27
N VAL A 254 72.54 0.51 38.71
CA VAL A 254 73.31 1.69 38.27
C VAL A 254 73.68 1.60 36.79
N LEU A 255 74.06 0.42 36.30
CA LEU A 255 74.31 0.19 34.87
C LEU A 255 73.04 0.41 34.05
N LEU A 256 71.90 -0.13 34.49
CA LEU A 256 70.61 0.09 33.85
C LEU A 256 70.23 1.58 33.84
N GLN A 257 70.43 2.30 34.94
CA GLN A 257 70.23 3.75 35.01
C GLN A 257 71.15 4.51 34.05
N ARG A 258 72.41 4.10 33.89
CA ARG A 258 73.34 4.72 32.92
C ARG A 258 72.90 4.47 31.49
N VAL A 259 72.46 3.26 31.16
CA VAL A 259 71.93 2.91 29.83
C VAL A 259 70.67 3.72 29.52
N LEU A 260 69.72 3.79 30.45
CA LEU A 260 68.49 4.57 30.27
C LEU A 260 68.78 6.07 30.13
N ARG A 261 69.70 6.62 30.94
CA ARG A 261 70.14 8.02 30.77
C ARG A 261 70.78 8.24 29.39
N GLY A 262 71.67 7.35 28.97
CA GLY A 262 72.30 7.39 27.64
C GLY A 262 71.26 7.35 26.51
N GLN A 263 70.29 6.43 26.58
CA GLN A 263 69.21 6.33 25.60
C GLN A 263 68.34 7.59 25.57
N THR A 264 67.98 8.16 26.73
CA THR A 264 67.20 9.41 26.77
C THR A 264 67.97 10.60 26.17
N CYS A 265 69.29 10.69 26.41
CA CYS A 265 70.14 11.70 25.76
C CYS A 265 70.18 11.51 24.23
N GLN A 266 70.36 10.29 23.75
CA GLN A 266 70.37 9.97 22.32
C GLN A 266 69.01 10.27 21.67
N GLN A 267 67.90 9.89 22.30
CA GLN A 267 66.55 10.20 21.81
C GLN A 267 66.32 11.71 21.76
N ARG A 268 66.78 12.46 22.77
CA ARG A 268 66.68 13.93 22.79
C ARG A 268 67.51 14.58 21.68
N MET A 269 68.71 14.05 21.40
CA MET A 269 69.54 14.50 20.29
C MET A 269 68.92 14.17 18.93
N PHE A 270 68.38 12.96 18.76
CA PHE A 270 67.72 12.55 17.53
C PHE A 270 66.46 13.39 17.26
N ALA A 271 65.63 13.62 18.28
CA ALA A 271 64.48 14.51 18.18
C ALA A 271 64.89 15.95 17.84
N GLY A 272 65.97 16.45 18.46
CA GLY A 272 66.52 17.77 18.15
C GLY A 272 67.05 17.89 16.71
N LYS A 273 67.68 16.84 16.19
CA LYS A 273 68.11 16.75 14.79
C LYS A 273 66.89 16.72 13.86
N GLN A 274 65.90 15.87 14.13
CA GLN A 274 64.66 15.77 13.36
C GLN A 274 63.94 17.12 13.27
N MET A 275 63.79 17.84 14.39
CA MET A 275 63.18 19.17 14.41
C MET A 275 63.94 20.22 13.59
N ARG A 276 65.23 20.01 13.31
CA ARG A 276 66.09 20.95 12.58
C ARG A 276 66.54 20.41 11.23
N LEU A 277 66.01 19.25 10.79
CA LEU A 277 66.40 18.63 9.52
C LEU A 277 66.12 19.58 8.36
N ASP A 278 64.96 20.23 8.34
CA ASP A 278 64.61 21.18 7.29
C ASP A 278 65.59 22.36 7.22
N LEU A 279 66.00 22.88 8.39
CA LEU A 279 67.00 23.94 8.47
C LEU A 279 68.39 23.45 8.01
N ILE A 280 68.79 22.24 8.39
CA ILE A 280 70.07 21.66 7.97
C ILE A 280 70.08 21.43 6.46
N ASN A 281 68.98 20.91 5.90
CA ASN A 281 68.82 20.70 4.47
C ASN A 281 68.79 22.04 3.73
N PHE A 282 68.12 23.05 4.26
CA PHE A 282 68.11 24.40 3.70
C PHE A 282 69.50 25.03 3.72
N LEU A 283 70.25 24.92 4.82
CA LEU A 283 71.61 25.44 4.90
C LEU A 283 72.56 24.71 3.95
N ARG A 284 72.42 23.37 3.83
CA ARG A 284 73.19 22.57 2.88
C ARG A 284 72.83 22.91 1.43
N ALA A 285 71.56 23.12 1.12
CA ALA A 285 71.10 23.57 -0.19
C ALA A 285 71.58 24.99 -0.50
N ALA A 286 71.57 25.90 0.47
CA ALA A 286 72.09 27.26 0.33
C ALA A 286 73.62 27.31 0.17
N GLU A 287 74.34 26.37 0.78
CA GLU A 287 75.78 26.18 0.54
C GLU A 287 76.03 25.67 -0.87
N GLN A 288 75.28 24.65 -1.32
CA GLN A 288 75.33 24.16 -2.70
C GLN A 288 74.97 25.25 -3.73
N LEU A 289 74.00 26.12 -3.43
CA LEU A 289 73.60 27.21 -4.32
C LEU A 289 74.69 28.30 -4.46
N LYS A 290 75.54 28.48 -3.43
CA LYS A 290 76.68 29.41 -3.48
C LYS A 290 77.80 28.92 -4.38
N ASP A 291 77.92 27.61 -4.55
CA ASP A 291 78.97 26.98 -5.37
C ASP A 291 78.60 26.91 -6.87
N VAL A 292 77.34 27.17 -7.24
CA VAL A 292 76.86 27.16 -8.63
C VAL A 292 77.08 28.54 -9.28
N PRO A 293 77.76 28.64 -10.44
CA PRO A 293 77.96 29.91 -11.13
C PRO A 293 76.63 30.52 -11.62
N VAL A 294 76.58 31.86 -11.69
CA VAL A 294 75.35 32.64 -11.97
C VAL A 294 74.71 32.27 -13.31
N GLU A 295 75.47 31.80 -14.29
CA GLU A 295 74.94 31.36 -15.60
C GLU A 295 74.12 30.07 -15.49
N ASP A 296 74.55 29.11 -14.68
CA ASP A 296 73.82 27.85 -14.47
C ASP A 296 72.51 28.07 -13.70
N GLN A 297 72.47 29.07 -12.81
CA GLN A 297 71.24 29.46 -12.09
C GLN A 297 70.18 30.04 -13.03
N GLN A 298 70.60 30.80 -14.05
CA GLN A 298 69.68 31.34 -15.06
C GLN A 298 69.13 30.24 -15.97
N VAL A 299 69.97 29.29 -16.38
CA VAL A 299 69.54 28.14 -17.19
C VAL A 299 68.57 27.25 -16.41
N GLN A 300 68.81 27.03 -15.11
CA GLN A 300 67.88 26.28 -14.25
C GLN A 300 66.55 27.01 -14.06
N ALA A 301 66.55 28.31 -13.77
CA ALA A 301 65.31 29.08 -13.63
C ALA A 301 64.50 29.11 -14.93
N ILE A 302 65.15 29.22 -16.08
CA ILE A 302 64.48 29.14 -17.39
C ILE A 302 63.92 27.72 -17.61
N GLY A 303 64.69 26.68 -17.25
CA GLY A 303 64.23 25.29 -17.28
C GLY A 303 62.97 25.07 -16.45
N GLU A 304 62.97 25.52 -15.20
CA GLU A 304 61.82 25.45 -14.28
C GLU A 304 60.59 26.14 -14.88
N THR A 305 60.73 27.36 -15.42
CA THR A 305 59.57 28.04 -16.06
C THR A 305 59.04 27.32 -17.30
N THR A 306 59.91 26.63 -18.04
CA THR A 306 59.49 25.85 -19.22
C THR A 306 58.81 24.54 -18.84
N GLU A 307 59.26 23.92 -17.74
CA GLU A 307 58.64 22.73 -17.17
C GLU A 307 57.26 23.06 -16.57
N GLU A 308 57.16 24.15 -15.81
CA GLU A 308 55.88 24.65 -15.31
C GLU A 308 54.90 24.97 -16.45
N ALA A 309 55.37 25.59 -17.53
CA ALA A 309 54.55 25.85 -18.71
C ALA A 309 54.10 24.54 -19.39
N ALA A 310 54.97 23.54 -19.47
CA ALA A 310 54.64 22.23 -20.02
C ALA A 310 53.61 21.50 -19.15
N GLU A 311 53.72 21.57 -17.82
CA GLU A 311 52.75 21.00 -16.88
C GLU A 311 51.37 21.65 -17.01
N VAL A 312 51.32 22.98 -17.15
CA VAL A 312 50.06 23.71 -17.35
C VAL A 312 49.39 23.30 -18.67
N LEU A 313 50.16 23.14 -19.74
CA LEU A 313 49.65 22.68 -21.04
C LEU A 313 49.16 21.22 -20.96
N MET A 314 49.90 20.35 -20.30
CA MET A 314 49.49 18.96 -20.08
C MET A 314 48.22 18.87 -19.24
N ALA A 315 48.11 19.66 -18.17
CA ALA A 315 46.91 19.74 -17.35
C ALA A 315 45.70 20.27 -18.14
N SER A 316 45.91 21.23 -19.05
CA SER A 316 44.88 21.74 -19.97
C SER A 316 44.36 20.64 -20.91
N ILE A 317 45.26 19.92 -21.58
CA ILE A 317 44.89 18.84 -22.53
C ILE A 317 44.18 17.70 -21.78
N GLN A 318 44.68 17.32 -20.61
CA GLN A 318 44.03 16.33 -19.76
C GLN A 318 42.65 16.80 -19.29
N GLY A 319 42.52 18.08 -18.90
CA GLY A 319 41.25 18.68 -18.54
C GLY A 319 40.24 18.65 -19.68
N GLN A 320 40.67 18.95 -20.91
CA GLN A 320 39.83 18.84 -22.11
C GLN A 320 39.37 17.40 -22.35
N ALA A 321 40.28 16.43 -22.35
CA ALA A 321 39.93 15.02 -22.54
C ALA A 321 38.96 14.51 -21.45
N ILE A 322 39.17 14.91 -20.19
CA ILE A 322 38.26 14.58 -19.09
C ILE A 322 36.90 15.24 -19.30
N SER A 323 36.85 16.50 -19.74
CA SER A 323 35.58 17.20 -19.98
C SER A 323 34.79 16.57 -21.13
N GLU A 324 35.45 16.21 -22.22
CA GLU A 324 34.83 15.56 -23.38
C GLU A 324 34.29 14.18 -23.01
N THR A 325 35.08 13.36 -22.30
CA THR A 325 34.63 12.03 -21.85
C THR A 325 33.48 12.12 -20.85
N LEU A 326 33.49 13.10 -19.93
CA LEU A 326 32.37 13.32 -19.01
C LEU A 326 31.11 13.78 -19.74
N ASP A 327 31.25 14.64 -20.76
CA ASP A 327 30.13 15.09 -21.58
C ASP A 327 29.54 13.94 -22.42
N GLU A 328 30.37 13.07 -22.97
CA GLU A 328 29.94 11.85 -23.65
C GLU A 328 29.18 10.91 -22.70
N LEU A 329 29.76 10.62 -21.52
CA LEU A 329 29.11 9.80 -20.50
C LEU A 329 27.80 10.41 -20.02
N ALA A 330 27.72 11.74 -19.88
CA ALA A 330 26.49 12.43 -19.52
C ALA A 330 25.40 12.31 -20.60
N LYS A 331 25.79 12.38 -21.89
CA LYS A 331 24.87 12.17 -23.02
C LYS A 331 24.39 10.72 -23.07
N GLU A 332 25.27 9.74 -22.91
CA GLU A 332 24.91 8.32 -22.89
C GLU A 332 24.02 7.97 -21.70
N LEU A 333 24.27 8.55 -20.52
CA LEU A 333 23.40 8.38 -19.37
C LEU A 333 21.97 8.88 -19.67
N ARG A 334 21.83 10.06 -20.26
CA ARG A 334 20.51 10.58 -20.67
C ARG A 334 19.83 9.69 -21.71
N LYS A 335 20.58 9.19 -22.70
CA LYS A 335 20.03 8.22 -23.69
C LYS A 335 19.49 6.98 -23.00
N VAL A 336 20.24 6.40 -22.05
CA VAL A 336 19.79 5.21 -21.30
C VAL A 336 18.56 5.50 -20.45
N GLU A 337 18.45 6.69 -19.85
CA GLU A 337 17.25 7.11 -19.12
C GLU A 337 16.03 7.25 -20.05
N GLU A 338 16.22 7.85 -21.22
CA GLU A 338 15.18 7.99 -22.23
C GLU A 338 14.74 6.63 -22.79
N GLU A 339 15.68 5.73 -23.08
CA GLU A 339 15.41 4.35 -23.50
C GLU A 339 14.56 3.60 -22.45
N ARG A 340 14.92 3.71 -21.17
CA ARG A 340 14.13 3.12 -20.07
C ARG A 340 12.73 3.71 -20.00
N ARG A 341 12.59 5.03 -20.20
CA ARG A 341 11.29 5.70 -20.22
C ARG A 341 10.44 5.24 -21.40
N ILE A 342 11.03 5.11 -22.59
CA ILE A 342 10.35 4.59 -23.79
C ILE A 342 9.96 3.13 -23.59
N ALA A 343 10.85 2.30 -23.05
CA ALA A 343 10.55 0.91 -22.75
C ALA A 343 9.38 0.76 -21.76
N ALA A 344 9.30 1.62 -20.74
CA ALA A 344 8.15 1.65 -19.84
C ALA A 344 6.84 2.00 -20.56
N MET A 345 6.87 2.99 -21.46
CA MET A 345 5.70 3.37 -22.27
C MET A 345 5.27 2.24 -23.22
N VAL A 346 6.23 1.58 -23.88
CA VAL A 346 5.97 0.43 -24.77
C VAL A 346 5.34 -0.72 -23.99
N ASN A 347 5.89 -1.07 -22.83
CA ASN A 347 5.34 -2.13 -21.97
C ASN A 347 3.90 -1.83 -21.52
N LEU A 348 3.58 -0.57 -21.24
CA LEU A 348 2.21 -0.17 -20.90
C LEU A 348 1.29 -0.29 -22.11
N ALA A 349 1.72 0.20 -23.28
CA ALA A 349 0.96 0.07 -24.53
C ALA A 349 0.72 -1.40 -24.92
N GLU A 350 1.70 -2.28 -24.73
CA GLU A 350 1.54 -3.72 -24.96
C GLU A 350 0.54 -4.35 -23.99
N ARG A 351 0.56 -3.95 -22.70
CA ARG A 351 -0.44 -4.43 -21.73
C ARG A 351 -1.84 -4.00 -22.14
N ASP A 352 -2.01 -2.74 -22.55
CA ASP A 352 -3.29 -2.23 -23.03
C ASP A 352 -3.77 -2.95 -24.30
N ARG A 353 -2.85 -3.28 -25.20
CA ARG A 353 -3.13 -4.10 -26.39
C ARG A 353 -3.57 -5.51 -25.99
N ARG A 354 -2.81 -6.19 -25.12
CA ARG A 354 -3.16 -7.55 -24.63
C ARG A 354 -4.50 -7.56 -23.90
N MET A 355 -4.80 -6.53 -23.11
CA MET A 355 -6.10 -6.39 -22.43
C MET A 355 -7.25 -6.24 -23.43
N ARG A 356 -7.08 -5.43 -24.49
CA ARG A 356 -8.07 -5.29 -25.57
C ARG A 356 -8.24 -6.58 -26.36
N GLU A 357 -7.14 -7.23 -26.74
CA GLU A 357 -7.18 -8.54 -27.43
C GLU A 357 -7.87 -9.60 -26.57
N ALA A 358 -7.62 -9.64 -25.25
CA ALA A 358 -8.31 -10.54 -24.33
C ALA A 358 -9.81 -10.23 -24.24
N GLN A 359 -10.20 -8.95 -24.15
CA GLN A 359 -11.60 -8.54 -24.15
C GLN A 359 -12.30 -8.92 -25.45
N GLU A 360 -11.70 -8.61 -26.60
CA GLU A 360 -12.22 -8.97 -27.92
C GLU A 360 -12.29 -10.49 -28.11
N SER A 361 -11.30 -11.23 -27.61
CA SER A 361 -11.33 -12.70 -27.66
C SER A 361 -12.47 -13.26 -26.81
N GLY A 362 -12.74 -12.66 -25.65
CA GLY A 362 -13.87 -13.02 -24.79
C GLY A 362 -15.22 -12.72 -25.43
N THR A 363 -15.36 -11.56 -26.09
CA THR A 363 -16.59 -11.24 -26.84
C THR A 363 -16.77 -12.16 -28.04
N ARG A 364 -15.71 -12.46 -28.81
CA ARG A 364 -15.76 -13.39 -29.94
C ARG A 364 -16.16 -14.80 -29.49
N GLN A 365 -15.57 -15.31 -28.41
CA GLN A 365 -15.94 -16.62 -27.86
C GLN A 365 -17.41 -16.66 -27.41
N ALA A 366 -17.89 -15.58 -26.76
CA ALA A 366 -19.29 -15.49 -26.35
C ALA A 366 -20.24 -15.44 -27.56
N GLU A 367 -19.89 -14.68 -28.60
CA GLU A 367 -20.65 -14.62 -29.86
C GLU A 367 -20.64 -15.97 -30.59
N GLU A 368 -19.50 -16.66 -30.68
CA GLU A 368 -19.38 -17.98 -31.30
C GLU A 368 -20.25 -19.01 -30.56
N LEU A 369 -20.27 -18.98 -29.23
CA LEU A 369 -21.14 -19.84 -28.43
C LEU A 369 -22.62 -19.52 -28.64
N LEU A 370 -22.98 -18.24 -28.78
CA LEU A 370 -24.35 -17.85 -29.11
C LEU A 370 -24.75 -18.34 -30.50
N ARG A 371 -23.90 -18.12 -31.52
CA ARG A 371 -24.13 -18.61 -32.89
C ARG A 371 -24.26 -20.13 -32.92
N ALA A 372 -23.40 -20.86 -32.22
CA ALA A 372 -23.49 -22.32 -32.15
C ALA A 372 -24.82 -22.79 -31.52
N ARG A 373 -25.28 -22.12 -30.45
CA ARG A 373 -26.59 -22.39 -29.84
C ARG A 373 -27.74 -22.06 -30.80
N GLU A 374 -27.67 -20.94 -31.50
CA GLU A 374 -28.66 -20.53 -32.50
C GLU A 374 -28.70 -21.49 -33.69
N ASP A 375 -27.55 -22.00 -34.14
CA ASP A 375 -27.48 -23.02 -35.19
C ASP A 375 -28.11 -24.34 -34.75
N GLU A 376 -27.89 -24.75 -33.49
CA GLU A 376 -28.54 -25.93 -32.94
C GLU A 376 -30.06 -25.76 -32.82
N THR A 377 -30.54 -24.60 -32.35
CA THR A 377 -31.98 -24.34 -32.27
C THR A 377 -32.60 -24.26 -33.66
N PHE A 378 -31.93 -23.63 -34.62
CA PHE A 378 -32.36 -23.59 -36.02
C PHE A 378 -32.45 -24.99 -36.63
N LYS A 379 -31.43 -25.83 -36.43
CA LYS A 379 -31.45 -27.24 -36.88
C LYS A 379 -32.63 -28.00 -36.28
N ARG A 380 -32.89 -27.85 -34.97
CA ARG A 380 -34.03 -28.49 -34.31
C ARG A 380 -35.37 -28.01 -34.87
N VAL A 381 -35.54 -26.70 -35.03
CA VAL A 381 -36.76 -26.12 -35.61
C VAL A 381 -36.96 -26.64 -37.04
N MET A 382 -35.91 -26.72 -37.85
CA MET A 382 -36.01 -27.28 -39.19
C MET A 382 -36.32 -28.76 -39.19
N THR A 383 -35.73 -29.56 -38.30
CA THR A 383 -36.10 -30.99 -38.18
C THR A 383 -37.55 -31.15 -37.77
N LEU A 384 -38.05 -30.33 -36.85
CA LEU A 384 -39.46 -30.34 -36.46
C LEU A 384 -40.35 -29.94 -37.63
N HIS A 385 -40.00 -28.90 -38.39
CA HIS A 385 -40.75 -28.50 -39.57
C HIS A 385 -40.80 -29.60 -40.63
N HIS A 386 -39.68 -30.24 -40.93
CA HIS A 386 -39.66 -31.39 -41.83
C HIS A 386 -40.53 -32.53 -41.31
N GLN A 387 -40.40 -32.90 -40.03
CA GLN A 387 -41.25 -33.93 -39.41
C GLN A 387 -42.74 -33.57 -39.45
N THR A 388 -43.11 -32.31 -39.24
CA THR A 388 -44.51 -31.87 -39.34
C THR A 388 -45.03 -31.90 -40.77
N VAL A 389 -44.20 -31.53 -41.74
CA VAL A 389 -44.55 -31.62 -43.17
C VAL A 389 -44.69 -33.08 -43.58
N ASP A 390 -43.75 -33.94 -43.18
CA ASP A 390 -43.76 -35.37 -43.47
C ASP A 390 -45.00 -36.03 -42.86
N SER A 391 -45.28 -35.80 -41.56
CA SER A 391 -46.49 -36.32 -40.90
C SER A 391 -47.77 -35.83 -41.56
N TYR A 392 -47.84 -34.55 -41.98
CA TYR A 392 -49.02 -34.01 -42.66
C TYR A 392 -49.22 -34.64 -44.04
N VAL A 393 -48.13 -34.83 -44.80
CA VAL A 393 -48.17 -35.49 -46.11
C VAL A 393 -48.55 -36.96 -45.94
N GLU A 394 -48.00 -37.65 -44.94
CA GLU A 394 -48.38 -39.02 -44.60
C GLU A 394 -49.87 -39.13 -44.24
N ASP A 395 -50.42 -38.20 -43.46
CA ASP A 395 -51.85 -38.19 -43.12
C ASP A 395 -52.74 -38.00 -44.36
N ILE A 396 -52.36 -37.10 -45.28
CA ILE A 396 -53.11 -36.92 -46.54
C ILE A 396 -53.00 -38.16 -47.41
N LEU A 397 -51.80 -38.71 -47.55
CA LEU A 397 -51.56 -39.90 -48.37
C LEU A 397 -52.31 -41.10 -47.80
N THR A 398 -52.23 -41.35 -46.50
CA THR A 398 -52.96 -42.44 -45.83
C THR A 398 -54.47 -42.26 -45.96
N ALA A 399 -55.01 -41.06 -45.76
CA ALA A 399 -56.43 -40.79 -45.98
C ALA A 399 -56.86 -41.05 -47.43
N SER A 400 -56.04 -40.64 -48.41
CA SER A 400 -56.32 -40.89 -49.83
C SER A 400 -56.25 -42.38 -50.20
N VAL A 401 -55.26 -43.10 -49.67
CA VAL A 401 -55.08 -44.54 -49.85
C VAL A 401 -56.22 -45.30 -49.18
N GLU A 402 -56.63 -44.91 -47.98
CA GLU A 402 -57.79 -45.49 -47.30
C GLU A 402 -59.07 -45.26 -48.10
N GLN A 403 -59.28 -44.06 -48.65
CA GLN A 403 -60.46 -43.77 -49.46
C GLN A 403 -60.47 -44.62 -50.74
N ALA A 404 -59.34 -44.72 -51.44
CA ALA A 404 -59.18 -45.57 -52.60
C ALA A 404 -59.39 -47.06 -52.26
N ALA A 405 -58.79 -47.53 -51.17
CA ALA A 405 -58.96 -48.90 -50.69
C ALA A 405 -60.41 -49.20 -50.29
N LYS A 406 -61.11 -48.27 -49.63
CA LYS A 406 -62.54 -48.39 -49.31
C LYS A 406 -63.38 -48.48 -50.58
N GLN A 407 -63.11 -47.62 -51.58
CA GLN A 407 -63.82 -47.67 -52.87
C GLN A 407 -63.58 -49.00 -53.59
N GLN A 408 -62.33 -49.47 -53.64
CA GLN A 408 -61.98 -50.74 -54.26
C GLN A 408 -62.60 -51.93 -53.53
N ALA A 409 -62.57 -51.94 -52.19
CA ALA A 409 -63.21 -52.97 -51.38
C ALA A 409 -64.73 -53.03 -51.63
N VAL A 410 -65.39 -51.88 -51.80
CA VAL A 410 -66.82 -51.83 -52.17
C VAL A 410 -67.07 -52.40 -53.57
N ILE A 411 -66.21 -52.09 -54.55
CA ILE A 411 -66.32 -52.64 -55.91
C ILE A 411 -66.12 -54.16 -55.88
N GLU A 412 -65.08 -54.65 -55.22
CA GLU A 412 -64.81 -56.09 -55.09
C GLU A 412 -65.92 -56.82 -54.33
N ALA A 413 -66.46 -56.20 -53.27
CA ALA A 413 -67.59 -56.75 -52.54
C ALA A 413 -68.83 -56.86 -53.44
N LYS A 414 -69.14 -55.85 -54.25
CA LYS A 414 -70.25 -55.90 -55.22
C LYS A 414 -70.06 -57.01 -56.25
N LEU A 415 -68.87 -57.10 -56.86
CA LEU A 415 -68.56 -58.17 -57.81
C LEU A 415 -68.69 -59.57 -57.17
N ARG A 416 -68.24 -59.73 -55.92
CA ARG A 416 -68.43 -60.98 -55.17
C ARG A 416 -69.90 -61.25 -54.85
N VAL A 417 -70.68 -60.23 -54.51
CA VAL A 417 -72.13 -60.37 -54.29
C VAL A 417 -72.83 -60.79 -55.58
N GLU A 418 -72.47 -60.23 -56.73
CA GLU A 418 -73.03 -60.62 -58.04
C GLU A 418 -72.68 -62.07 -58.39
N GLN A 419 -71.46 -62.52 -58.10
CA GLN A 419 -71.06 -63.92 -58.28
C GLN A 419 -71.85 -64.84 -57.34
N LEU A 420 -72.00 -64.45 -56.07
CA LEU A 420 -72.77 -65.22 -55.10
C LEU A 420 -74.26 -65.22 -55.43
N SER A 421 -74.83 -64.10 -55.91
CA SER A 421 -76.23 -64.04 -56.31
C SER A 421 -76.48 -64.96 -57.48
N ALA A 422 -75.60 -65.02 -58.49
CA ALA A 422 -75.75 -65.98 -59.58
C ALA A 422 -75.74 -67.45 -59.09
N VAL A 423 -74.86 -67.79 -58.14
CA VAL A 423 -74.84 -69.13 -57.53
C VAL A 423 -76.10 -69.39 -56.70
N VAL A 424 -76.58 -68.39 -55.94
CA VAL A 424 -77.81 -68.49 -55.16
C VAL A 424 -79.01 -68.65 -56.08
N ASP A 425 -79.11 -67.87 -57.15
CA ASP A 425 -80.18 -67.96 -58.15
C ASP A 425 -80.15 -69.35 -58.84
N GLU A 426 -78.97 -69.88 -59.19
CA GLU A 426 -78.84 -71.25 -59.71
C GLU A 426 -79.31 -72.31 -58.70
N LEU A 427 -78.98 -72.14 -57.41
CA LEU A 427 -79.44 -73.05 -56.36
C LEU A 427 -80.95 -72.93 -56.15
N GLU A 428 -81.48 -71.71 -56.10
CA GLU A 428 -82.91 -71.43 -55.99
C GLU A 428 -83.66 -72.02 -57.17
N GLU A 429 -83.21 -71.87 -58.42
CA GLU A 429 -83.81 -72.52 -59.57
C GLU A 429 -83.79 -74.06 -59.43
N ARG A 430 -82.68 -74.66 -58.99
CA ARG A 430 -82.58 -76.11 -58.80
C ARG A 430 -83.56 -76.65 -57.76
N TYR A 431 -83.70 -75.97 -56.62
CA TYR A 431 -84.55 -76.39 -55.50
C TYR A 431 -86.01 -75.91 -55.62
N SER A 432 -86.29 -74.81 -56.31
CA SER A 432 -87.63 -74.25 -56.53
C SER A 432 -88.41 -74.99 -57.63
N ASN A 433 -87.73 -75.81 -58.43
CA ASN A 433 -88.38 -76.67 -59.42
C ASN A 433 -89.41 -77.60 -58.73
N PRO A 434 -90.70 -77.54 -59.10
CA PRO A 434 -91.75 -78.33 -58.46
C PRO A 434 -91.52 -79.84 -58.60
N THR A 435 -90.81 -80.27 -59.64
CA THR A 435 -90.38 -81.66 -59.85
C THR A 435 -89.35 -82.12 -58.83
N THR A 436 -88.44 -81.24 -58.41
CA THR A 436 -87.42 -81.54 -57.39
C THR A 436 -88.07 -81.56 -56.01
N ILE A 437 -88.94 -80.58 -55.72
CA ILE A 437 -89.72 -80.54 -54.47
C ILE A 437 -90.59 -81.78 -54.34
N THR A 438 -91.32 -82.17 -55.40
CA THR A 438 -92.11 -83.40 -55.41
C THR A 438 -91.24 -84.65 -55.29
N ARG A 439 -90.09 -84.72 -55.95
CA ARG A 439 -89.12 -85.83 -55.77
C ARG A 439 -88.64 -85.92 -54.32
N GLU A 440 -88.28 -84.81 -53.70
CA GLU A 440 -87.84 -84.77 -52.30
C GLU A 440 -88.97 -85.13 -51.34
N LEU A 441 -90.19 -84.62 -51.57
CA LEU A 441 -91.37 -85.02 -50.79
C LEU A 441 -91.71 -86.50 -50.95
N VAL A 442 -91.64 -87.04 -52.17
CA VAL A 442 -91.89 -88.46 -52.45
C VAL A 442 -90.83 -89.33 -51.76
N THR A 443 -89.55 -88.95 -51.86
CA THR A 443 -88.45 -89.74 -51.31
C THR A 443 -88.34 -89.64 -49.79
N SER A 444 -88.57 -88.46 -49.20
CA SER A 444 -88.49 -88.24 -47.75
C SER A 444 -89.76 -88.62 -46.99
N PHE A 445 -90.95 -88.40 -47.56
CA PHE A 445 -92.23 -88.64 -46.85
C PHE A 445 -93.00 -89.85 -47.37
N LEU A 446 -93.25 -89.96 -48.69
CA LEU A 446 -94.15 -90.99 -49.21
C LEU A 446 -93.53 -92.39 -49.24
N LEU A 447 -92.29 -92.53 -49.71
CA LEU A 447 -91.61 -93.83 -49.84
C LEU A 447 -91.44 -94.51 -48.47
N PRO A 448 -90.93 -93.84 -47.42
CA PRO A 448 -90.80 -94.45 -46.10
C PRO A 448 -92.15 -94.77 -45.47
N HIS A 449 -93.19 -93.97 -45.74
CA HIS A 449 -94.53 -94.24 -45.22
C HIS A 449 -95.14 -95.50 -45.85
N VAL A 450 -95.03 -95.65 -47.18
CA VAL A 450 -95.49 -96.85 -47.90
C VAL A 450 -94.69 -98.08 -47.46
N GLN A 451 -93.36 -97.96 -47.30
CA GLN A 451 -92.52 -99.06 -46.81
C GLN A 451 -92.90 -99.48 -45.39
N ARG A 452 -93.14 -98.52 -44.48
CA ARG A 452 -93.66 -98.81 -43.13
C ARG A 452 -95.02 -99.51 -43.18
N GLN A 453 -95.93 -99.08 -44.06
CA GLN A 453 -97.24 -99.70 -44.19
C GLN A 453 -97.15 -101.14 -44.76
N GLN A 454 -96.26 -101.38 -45.71
CA GLN A 454 -95.98 -102.73 -46.22
C GLN A 454 -95.39 -103.64 -45.14
N LEU A 455 -94.39 -103.16 -44.38
CA LEU A 455 -93.82 -103.90 -43.26
C LEU A 455 -94.87 -104.19 -42.19
N HIS A 456 -95.75 -103.24 -41.89
CA HIS A 456 -96.83 -103.45 -40.93
C HIS A 456 -97.81 -104.53 -41.39
N ARG A 457 -98.18 -104.53 -42.68
CA ARG A 457 -99.00 -105.60 -43.28
C ARG A 457 -98.30 -106.97 -43.26
N GLN A 458 -96.99 -107.02 -43.49
CA GLN A 458 -96.22 -108.26 -43.40
C GLN A 458 -96.17 -108.79 -41.96
N LEU A 459 -95.90 -107.92 -40.98
CA LEU A 459 -95.93 -108.27 -39.56
C LEU A 459 -97.29 -108.76 -39.10
N LEU A 460 -98.39 -108.12 -39.53
CA LEU A 460 -99.74 -108.61 -39.24
C LEU A 460 -99.99 -110.02 -39.78
N ARG A 461 -99.57 -110.31 -41.01
CA ARG A 461 -99.67 -111.67 -41.57
C ARG A 461 -98.83 -112.69 -40.79
N GLU A 462 -97.63 -112.33 -40.38
CA GLU A 462 -96.80 -113.20 -39.53
C GLU A 462 -97.46 -113.39 -38.15
N GLN A 463 -97.99 -112.33 -37.53
CA GLN A 463 -98.75 -112.42 -36.28
C GLN A 463 -100.01 -113.28 -36.41
N GLU A 464 -100.72 -113.23 -37.54
CA GLU A 464 -101.84 -114.13 -37.82
C GLU A 464 -101.37 -115.58 -37.93
N LYS A 465 -100.24 -115.87 -38.58
CA LYS A 465 -99.65 -117.23 -38.61
C LYS A 465 -99.28 -117.70 -37.21
N TYR A 466 -98.57 -116.88 -36.42
CA TYR A 466 -98.23 -117.20 -35.04
C TYR A 466 -99.47 -117.31 -34.15
N GLY A 467 -100.50 -116.49 -34.41
CA GLY A 467 -101.78 -116.54 -33.72
C GLY A 467 -102.57 -117.80 -34.03
N ILE A 468 -102.55 -118.27 -35.27
CA ILE A 468 -103.10 -119.59 -35.66
C ILE A 468 -102.32 -120.70 -34.96
N ALA A 469 -100.99 -120.64 -34.92
CA ALA A 469 -100.16 -121.62 -34.22
C ALA A 469 -100.39 -121.62 -32.70
N ALA A 470 -100.56 -120.45 -32.09
CA ALA A 470 -100.87 -120.31 -30.66
C ALA A 470 -102.28 -120.83 -30.32
N ARG A 471 -103.29 -120.52 -31.16
CA ARG A 471 -104.64 -121.09 -31.02
C ARG A 471 -104.63 -122.62 -31.17
N TYR A 472 -103.80 -123.16 -32.07
CA TYR A 472 -103.59 -124.60 -32.21
C TYR A 472 -102.98 -125.23 -30.95
N ALA A 473 -102.06 -124.54 -30.27
CA ALA A 473 -101.44 -125.01 -29.03
C ALA A 473 -102.37 -124.95 -27.80
N ILE A 474 -103.37 -124.06 -27.80
CA ILE A 474 -104.31 -123.85 -26.66
C ILE A 474 -105.54 -124.78 -26.74
N GLY A 475 -105.71 -125.59 -27.78
CA GLY A 475 -106.76 -126.62 -27.83
C GLY A 475 -108.18 -126.07 -27.96
N GLU A 476 -108.35 -124.85 -28.47
CA GLU A 476 -109.65 -124.32 -28.90
C GLU A 476 -109.97 -124.82 -30.32
N SER A 477 -111.21 -125.29 -30.53
CA SER A 477 -111.67 -125.96 -31.74
C SER A 477 -111.54 -125.09 -33.00
N PHE A 478 -110.90 -125.65 -34.03
CA PHE A 478 -110.62 -125.00 -35.30
C PHE A 478 -111.88 -124.91 -36.20
N GLN A 479 -112.31 -123.69 -36.54
CA GLN A 479 -113.17 -123.41 -37.71
C GLN A 479 -112.31 -122.78 -38.82
N PRO A 480 -112.20 -123.40 -40.02
CA PRO A 480 -111.46 -122.80 -41.11
C PRO A 480 -112.22 -121.61 -41.73
N LEU A 481 -111.66 -120.40 -41.62
CA LEU A 481 -112.11 -119.24 -42.40
C LEU A 481 -111.35 -119.17 -43.73
N LYS A 482 -112.12 -119.18 -44.82
CA LYS A 482 -111.70 -119.08 -46.22
C LYS A 482 -110.90 -117.80 -46.49
N PRO A 483 -109.73 -117.87 -47.16
CA PRO A 483 -109.06 -116.67 -47.64
C PRO A 483 -109.78 -116.14 -48.90
N LYS A 484 -110.45 -114.98 -48.77
CA LYS A 484 -110.79 -114.17 -49.96
C LYS A 484 -109.56 -113.38 -50.36
N PHE A 485 -108.79 -113.91 -51.31
CA PHE A 485 -107.83 -113.12 -52.08
C PHE A 485 -108.62 -112.15 -52.98
N GLY A 486 -108.44 -110.84 -52.77
CA GLY A 486 -108.84 -109.77 -53.69
C GLY A 486 -107.59 -109.12 -54.29
N PRO A 487 -107.63 -108.73 -55.58
CA PRO A 487 -106.44 -108.53 -56.40
C PRO A 487 -105.63 -107.28 -56.02
N LEU A 488 -104.33 -107.43 -56.17
CA LEU A 488 -103.31 -106.40 -56.10
C LEU A 488 -103.40 -105.47 -57.33
N PHE A 489 -103.23 -104.16 -57.09
CA PHE A 489 -102.87 -103.09 -58.02
C PHE A 489 -103.87 -102.63 -59.10
N GLN A 490 -104.31 -101.38 -58.97
CA GLN A 490 -104.15 -100.34 -59.99
C GLN A 490 -103.40 -99.16 -59.36
#